data_AF-A0A947B767-F1
#
_entry.id   AF-A0A947B767-F1
#
_cell.length_a   1.000
_cell.length_b   1.000
_cell.length_c   1.000
_cell.angle_alpha   90.00
_cell.angle_beta   90.00
_cell.angle_gamma   90.00
#
_symmetry.space_group_name_H-M   'P 1'
#
loop_
_entity.id
_entity.type
_entity.pdbx_description
1 polymer ?
#
loop_
_entity_poly.entity_id
_entity_poly.type
_entity_poly.pdbx_seq_one_letter_code
_entity_poly.pdbx_strand_id
1 'polypeptide(L)'
;MTQNNNDTYDSPWKEVLEHAFPEFMSFYFPDAHAQIDWSRGHEFKNTELRQGARDAELGRRFADALAQVTLAGGEQRWVYVHVEIQG
;
A
#
# COMPACT_ATOMS: atom_id res chain seq x y z
N MET A 1 -0.46 35.45 9.87
CA MET A 1 -0.88 34.14 10.39
C MET A 1 -2.02 33.62 9.52
N THR A 2 -1.68 32.83 8.52
CA THR A 2 -2.60 31.87 7.88
C THR A 2 -1.69 30.76 7.38
N GLN A 3 -1.60 29.73 8.22
CA GLN A 3 -0.84 28.52 7.93
C GLN A 3 -1.55 27.82 6.77
N ASN A 4 -1.02 27.93 5.55
CA ASN A 4 -1.41 27.05 4.45
C ASN A 4 -0.83 25.66 4.77
N ASN A 5 -1.56 24.88 5.58
CA ASN A 5 -1.23 23.49 5.81
C ASN A 5 -1.41 22.74 4.49
N ASN A 6 -0.28 22.41 3.87
CA ASN A 6 -0.15 21.32 2.92
C ASN A 6 -1.12 20.19 3.30
N ASP A 7 -2.14 20.00 2.46
CA ASP A 7 -3.12 18.92 2.49
C ASP A 7 -2.38 17.60 2.20
N THR A 8 -1.61 17.21 3.20
CA THR A 8 -0.71 16.07 3.18
C THR A 8 -1.58 14.84 3.24
N TYR A 9 -1.92 14.33 2.05
CA TYR A 9 -2.12 12.91 1.71
C TYR A 9 -2.55 12.00 2.87
N ASP A 10 -3.78 11.47 2.84
CA ASP A 10 -4.06 10.03 2.70
C ASP A 10 -5.43 9.61 3.24
N SER A 11 -6.10 8.72 2.51
CA SER A 11 -7.21 7.92 3.05
C SER A 11 -6.64 6.98 4.11
N PRO A 12 -7.37 6.64 5.20
CA PRO A 12 -6.89 5.71 6.23
C PRO A 12 -6.34 4.39 5.66
N TRP A 13 -6.89 3.94 4.53
CA TRP A 13 -6.43 2.75 3.83
C TRP A 13 -5.04 2.87 3.20
N LYS A 14 -4.65 4.06 2.74
CA LYS A 14 -3.30 4.29 2.24
C LYS A 14 -2.29 4.29 3.37
N GLU A 15 -2.62 4.93 4.49
CA GLU A 15 -1.77 4.91 5.69
C GLU A 15 -1.53 3.46 6.17
N VAL A 16 -2.59 2.64 6.22
CA VAL A 16 -2.49 1.22 6.57
C VAL A 16 -1.61 0.45 5.57
N LEU A 17 -1.79 0.66 4.27
CA LEU A 17 -0.99 -0.03 3.25
C LEU A 17 0.48 0.38 3.29
N GLU A 18 0.82 1.60 3.70
CA GLU A 18 2.21 2.09 3.68
C GLU A 18 2.95 1.86 4.99
N HIS A 19 2.24 1.89 6.12
CA HIS A 19 2.85 1.81 7.46
C HIS A 19 2.56 0.51 8.18
N ALA A 20 1.57 -0.28 7.74
CA ALA A 20 1.13 -1.51 8.40
C ALA A 20 0.85 -2.64 7.40
N PHE A 21 1.64 -2.74 6.33
CA PHE A 21 1.44 -3.72 5.27
C PHE A 21 1.52 -5.18 5.73
N PRO A 22 2.49 -5.60 6.57
CA PRO A 22 2.49 -6.97 7.10
C PRO A 22 1.22 -7.27 7.90
N GLU A 23 0.78 -6.35 8.76
CA GLU A 23 -0.42 -6.49 9.57
C GLU A 23 -1.68 -6.55 8.69
N PHE A 24 -1.77 -5.69 7.67
CA PHE A 24 -2.82 -5.71 6.66
C PHE A 24 -2.89 -7.08 5.96
N MET A 25 -1.74 -7.59 5.49
CA MET A 25 -1.67 -8.90 4.83
C MET A 25 -2.03 -10.02 5.80
N SER A 26 -1.59 -9.96 7.06
CA SER A 26 -1.95 -10.97 8.07
C SER A 26 -3.45 -10.99 8.35
N PHE A 27 -4.11 -9.84 8.33
CA PHE A 27 -5.53 -9.72 8.65
C PHE A 27 -6.42 -10.12 7.47
N TYR A 28 -6.17 -9.59 6.27
CA TYR A 28 -7.03 -9.80 5.11
C TYR A 28 -6.62 -11.00 4.24
N PHE A 29 -5.33 -11.38 4.25
CA PHE A 29 -4.77 -12.41 3.36
C PHE A 29 -3.81 -13.37 4.12
N PRO A 30 -4.28 -14.05 5.17
CA PRO A 30 -3.42 -14.84 6.07
C PRO A 30 -2.60 -15.92 5.35
N ASP A 31 -3.18 -16.58 4.34
CA ASP A 31 -2.48 -17.62 3.56
C ASP A 31 -1.34 -17.06 2.71
N ALA A 32 -1.52 -15.86 2.15
CA ALA A 32 -0.46 -15.17 1.40
C ALA A 32 0.61 -14.64 2.37
N HIS A 33 0.18 -14.09 3.50
CA HIS A 33 1.08 -13.63 4.56
C HIS A 33 2.00 -14.74 5.07
N ALA A 34 1.48 -15.96 5.28
CA ALA A 34 2.26 -17.10 5.73
C ALA A 34 3.33 -17.57 4.75
N GLN A 35 3.23 -17.21 3.46
CA GLN A 35 4.20 -17.56 2.43
C GLN A 35 5.33 -16.53 2.30
N ILE A 36 5.15 -15.33 2.86
CA ILE A 36 6.11 -14.22 2.76
C ILE A 36 7.12 -14.30 3.92
N ASP A 37 8.39 -14.15 3.58
CA ASP A 37 9.47 -13.99 4.56
C ASP A 37 9.58 -12.51 4.97
N TRP A 38 8.83 -12.14 6.01
CA TRP A 38 8.79 -10.78 6.54
C TRP A 38 10.12 -10.31 7.14
N SER A 39 11.03 -11.24 7.50
CA SER A 39 12.36 -10.87 8.01
C SER A 39 13.25 -10.19 6.96
N ARG A 40 12.97 -10.45 5.67
CA ARG A 40 13.66 -9.82 4.54
C ARG A 40 13.04 -8.49 4.12
N GLY A 41 11.94 -8.10 4.75
CA GLY A 41 11.20 -6.89 4.43
C GLY A 41 10.44 -6.95 3.10
N HIS A 42 9.89 -5.81 2.71
CA HIS A 42 9.18 -5.59 1.45
C HIS A 42 9.50 -4.19 0.92
N GLU A 43 9.39 -4.02 -0.40
CA GLU A 43 9.65 -2.73 -1.06
C GLU A 43 8.41 -2.29 -1.84
N PHE A 44 7.91 -1.09 -1.57
CA PHE A 44 6.85 -0.49 -2.37
C PHE A 44 7.40 0.15 -3.62
N LYS A 45 6.80 -0.17 -4.77
CA LYS A 45 7.06 0.53 -6.04
C LYS A 45 6.07 1.65 -6.36
N ASN A 46 5.28 2.07 -5.37
CA ASN A 46 4.21 3.05 -5.50
C ASN A 46 4.65 4.48 -5.88
N THR A 47 5.95 4.77 -5.90
CA THR A 47 6.47 6.12 -6.15
C THR A 47 6.13 6.65 -7.55
N GLU A 48 5.86 5.78 -8.53
CA GLU A 48 5.48 6.20 -9.90
C GLU A 48 3.96 6.37 -10.11
N LEU A 49 3.11 5.64 -9.38
CA LEU A 49 1.65 5.80 -9.45
C LEU A 49 1.16 7.10 -8.77
N ARG A 50 1.93 7.62 -7.81
CA ARG A 50 1.61 8.89 -7.10
C ARG A 50 1.64 10.11 -8.01
N GLN A 51 2.42 10.12 -9.09
CA GLN A 51 2.49 11.28 -9.99
C GLN A 51 1.31 11.33 -10.96
N GLY A 52 0.87 10.20 -11.50
CA GLY A 52 -0.29 10.14 -12.41
C GLY A 52 -1.65 10.31 -11.72
N ALA A 53 -1.79 9.87 -10.46
CA ALA A 53 -3.05 9.93 -9.72
C ALA A 53 -3.39 11.30 -9.11
N ARG A 54 -2.44 12.25 -9.10
CA ARG A 54 -2.70 13.63 -8.66
C ARG A 54 -3.50 14.44 -9.67
N ASP A 55 -3.36 14.14 -10.96
CA ASP A 55 -4.03 14.88 -12.05
C ASP A 55 -5.48 14.43 -12.31
N ALA A 56 -5.88 13.27 -11.80
CA ALA A 56 -7.24 12.75 -11.96
C ALA A 56 -8.06 12.93 -10.67
N GLU A 57 -8.37 14.18 -10.30
CA GLU A 57 -9.56 14.72 -9.60
C GLU A 57 -10.44 13.83 -8.64
N LEU A 58 -9.97 12.71 -8.10
CA LEU A 58 -10.79 11.68 -7.43
C LEU A 58 -10.05 10.93 -6.31
N GLY A 59 -9.22 11.64 -5.54
CA GLY A 59 -8.43 11.10 -4.43
C GLY A 59 -9.20 10.68 -3.16
N ARG A 60 -10.41 10.10 -3.24
CA ARG A 60 -11.19 9.69 -2.04
C ARG A 60 -11.69 8.26 -1.98
N ARG A 61 -11.68 7.47 -3.07
CA ARG A 61 -12.40 6.17 -3.09
C ARG A 61 -11.54 4.92 -3.32
N PHE A 62 -10.26 5.05 -3.64
CA PHE A 62 -9.40 3.91 -3.95
C PHE A 62 -8.02 4.04 -3.30
N ALA A 63 -7.47 2.92 -2.83
CA ALA A 63 -6.10 2.80 -2.36
C ALA A 63 -5.41 1.62 -3.06
N ASP A 64 -4.27 1.89 -3.68
CA ASP A 64 -3.50 0.93 -4.46
C ASP A 64 -2.10 0.77 -3.88
N ALA A 65 -1.59 -0.46 -3.83
CA ALA A 65 -0.21 -0.75 -3.46
C ALA A 65 0.38 -1.89 -4.29
N LEU A 66 1.58 -1.67 -4.81
CA LEU A 66 2.41 -2.70 -5.41
C LEU A 66 3.68 -2.90 -4.58
N ALA A 67 3.79 -4.06 -3.94
CA ALA A 67 4.90 -4.43 -3.09
C ALA A 67 5.71 -5.58 -3.70
N GLN A 68 7.03 -5.45 -3.72
CA GLN A 68 7.93 -6.58 -3.89
C GLN A 68 8.10 -7.28 -2.54
N VAL A 69 7.92 -8.59 -2.52
CA VAL A 69 8.11 -9.42 -1.34
C VAL A 69 9.05 -10.56 -1.68
N THR A 70 9.67 -11.13 -0.64
CA THR A 70 10.41 -12.38 -0.77
C THR A 70 9.60 -13.50 -0.13
N LEU A 71 9.37 -14.60 -0.84
CA LEU A 71 8.72 -15.78 -0.28
C LEU A 71 9.70 -16.55 0.63
N ALA A 72 9.16 -17.41 1.50
CA ALA A 72 9.96 -18.28 2.37
C ALA A 72 10.97 -19.17 1.62
N GLY A 73 10.70 -19.50 0.35
CA GLY A 73 11.62 -20.21 -0.54
C GLY A 73 12.75 -19.35 -1.14
N GLY A 74 12.79 -18.05 -0.83
CA GLY A 74 13.76 -17.09 -1.36
C GLY A 74 13.41 -16.47 -2.71
N GLU A 75 12.32 -16.90 -3.35
CA GLU A 75 11.81 -16.31 -4.60
C GLU A 75 11.23 -14.91 -4.36
N GLN A 76 11.58 -13.95 -5.22
CA GLN A 76 10.96 -12.63 -5.19
C GLN A 76 9.65 -12.61 -6.00
N ARG A 77 8.61 -12.00 -5.44
CA ARG A 77 7.27 -11.91 -6.01
C ARG A 77 6.71 -10.50 -5.88
N TRP A 78 5.72 -10.21 -6.70
CA TRP A 78 4.94 -8.98 -6.63
C TRP A 78 3.58 -9.27 -5.99
N VAL A 79 3.19 -8.43 -5.03
CA VAL A 79 1.87 -8.39 -4.44
C VAL A 79 1.22 -7.06 -4.83
N TYR A 80 0.11 -7.14 -5.56
CA TYR A 80 -0.71 -5.98 -5.88
C TYR A 80 -1.97 -6.01 -5.01
N VAL A 81 -2.22 -4.92 -4.31
CA VAL A 81 -3.41 -4.73 -3.47
C VAL A 81 -4.18 -3.54 -4.02
N HIS A 82 -5.47 -3.76 -4.26
CA HIS A 82 -6.43 -2.73 -4.63
C HIS A 82 -7.57 -2.74 -3.61
N VAL A 83 -7.82 -1.58 -3.01
CA VAL A 83 -8.90 -1.38 -2.03
C VAL A 83 -9.91 -0.40 -2.61
N GLU A 84 -11.11 -0.88 -2.86
CA GLU A 84 -12.27 -0.07 -3.24
C GLU A 84 -13.05 0.34 -1.99
N ILE A 85 -13.19 1.64 -1.76
CA ILE A 85 -13.98 2.18 -0.66
C ILE A 85 -15.37 2.49 -1.21
N GLN A 86 -16.35 1.67 -0.84
CA GLN A 86 -17.75 1.99 -1.05
C GLN A 86 -18.24 2.83 0.15
N GLY A 87 -18.85 3.97 -0.16
CA GLY A 87 -19.48 4.87 0.81
C GLY A 87 -20.92 5.12 0.43
#